data_AF-A0A239KYD6-F1
#
_entry.id   AF-A0A239KYD6-F1
#
_cell.length_a   1.000
_cell.length_b   1.000
_cell.length_c   1.000
_cell.angle_alpha   90.00
_cell.angle_beta   90.00
_cell.angle_gamma   90.00
#
_symmetry.space_group_name_H-M   'P 1'
#
loop_
_entity.id
_entity.type
_entity.pdbx_description
1 polymer ?
#
loop_
_entity_poly.entity_id
_entity_poly.type
_entity_poly.pdbx_seq_one_letter_code
_entity_poly.pdbx_strand_id
1 'polypeptide(L)'
;MQKMRVKDTDDAVAGVSALREILVSELATIDRLIQRTELDTEGKAREESEQIMATYERVRTSLLSGLVSVDEVLGWVHMLAEKDPEGNELDCVRSLPYVNILPVI
;
A
#
# COMPACT_ATOMS: atom_id res chain seq x y z
N MET A 1 -12.92 -24.63 5.36
CA MET A 1 -12.22 -23.36 5.64
C MET A 1 -11.17 -23.64 6.69
N GLN A 2 -9.90 -23.46 6.34
CA GLN A 2 -8.79 -23.57 7.28
C GLN A 2 -8.77 -22.27 8.12
N LYS A 3 -8.83 -22.42 9.44
CA LYS A 3 -8.74 -21.30 10.39
C LYS A 3 -7.29 -20.79 10.38
N MET A 4 -7.08 -19.50 10.11
CA MET A 4 -5.77 -18.86 10.19
C MET A 4 -5.36 -18.80 11.67
N ARG A 5 -4.14 -19.27 12.01
CA ARG A 5 -3.70 -19.26 13.41
C ARG A 5 -3.26 -17.86 13.79
N VAL A 6 -3.30 -17.52 15.08
CA VAL A 6 -2.87 -16.20 15.61
C VAL A 6 -1.46 -15.82 15.12
N LYS A 7 -0.53 -16.78 15.09
CA LYS A 7 0.83 -16.60 14.55
C LYS A 7 0.85 -16.16 13.07
N ASP A 8 -0.07 -16.69 12.27
CA ASP A 8 -0.19 -16.35 10.85
C ASP A 8 -0.76 -14.93 10.67
N THR A 9 -1.50 -14.42 11.66
CA THR A 9 -2.05 -13.05 11.67
C THR A 9 -0.98 -12.03 12.03
N ASP A 10 -0.17 -12.31 13.05
CA ASP A 10 0.97 -11.46 13.42
C ASP A 10 1.98 -11.35 12.27
N ASP A 11 2.30 -12.47 11.62
CA ASP A 11 3.18 -12.51 10.45
C ASP A 11 2.61 -11.69 9.29
N ALA A 12 1.28 -11.74 9.06
CA ALA A 12 0.61 -10.93 8.04
C ALA A 12 0.64 -9.43 8.36
N VAL A 13 0.39 -9.03 9.61
CA VAL A 13 0.46 -7.63 10.06
C VAL A 13 1.89 -7.10 9.93
N ALA A 14 2.89 -7.89 10.32
CA ALA A 14 4.29 -7.53 10.15
C ALA A 14 4.65 -7.35 8.66
N GLY A 15 4.19 -8.26 7.80
CA GLY A 15 4.40 -8.17 6.35
C GLY A 15 3.76 -6.92 5.72
N VAL A 16 2.51 -6.61 6.10
CA VAL A 16 1.81 -5.41 5.63
C VAL A 16 2.45 -4.13 6.15
N SER A 17 2.94 -4.13 7.40
CA SER A 17 3.69 -3.00 7.97
C SER A 17 5.01 -2.77 7.26
N ALA A 18 5.76 -3.84 6.96
CA ALA A 18 7.00 -3.75 6.18
C ALA A 18 6.73 -3.25 4.75
N LEU A 19 5.65 -3.69 4.11
CA LEU A 19 5.24 -3.18 2.80
C LEU A 19 4.95 -1.67 2.86
N ARG A 20 4.29 -1.19 3.93
CA ARG A 20 4.06 0.25 4.15
C ARG A 20 5.37 1.03 4.14
N GLU A 21 6.36 0.57 4.90
CA GLU A 21 7.68 1.23 5.00
C GLU A 21 8.40 1.29 3.65
N ILE A 22 8.34 0.20 2.87
CA ILE A 22 8.90 0.15 1.52
C ILE A 22 8.19 1.17 0.63
N LEU A 23 6.86 1.21 0.62
CA LEU A 23 6.10 2.15 -0.20
C LEU A 23 6.39 3.62 0.16
N VAL A 24 6.57 3.94 1.45
CA VAL A 24 6.99 5.28 1.89
C VAL A 24 8.38 5.62 1.37
N SER A 25 9.33 4.67 1.46
CA SER A 25 10.70 4.85 0.96
C SER A 25 10.75 5.08 -0.56
N GLU A 26 9.98 4.29 -1.31
CA GLU A 26 9.87 4.41 -2.77
C GLU A 26 9.20 5.74 -3.15
N LEU A 27 8.16 6.15 -2.44
CA LEU A 27 7.50 7.44 -2.67
C LEU A 27 8.47 8.61 -2.48
N ALA A 28 9.25 8.60 -1.39
CA ALA A 28 10.27 9.63 -1.16
C ALA A 28 11.35 9.64 -2.26
N THR A 29 11.64 8.48 -2.87
CA THR A 29 12.57 8.39 -3.99
C THR A 29 11.98 8.99 -5.27
N ILE A 30 10.71 8.70 -5.58
CA ILE A 30 10.02 9.30 -6.73
C ILE A 30 9.87 10.82 -6.57
N ASP A 31 9.52 11.31 -5.37
CA ASP A 31 9.42 12.75 -5.10
C ASP A 31 10.77 13.47 -5.35
N ARG A 32 11.90 12.85 -4.98
CA ARG A 32 13.24 13.39 -5.29
C ARG A 32 13.54 13.39 -6.79
N LEU A 33 13.11 12.37 -7.53
CA LEU A 33 13.31 12.29 -8.98
C LEU A 33 12.47 13.32 -9.74
N ILE A 34 11.25 13.58 -9.28
CA ILE A 34 10.39 14.66 -9.77
C ILE A 34 11.07 16.00 -9.59
N GLN A 35 11.46 16.34 -8.35
CA GLN A 35 12.15 17.61 -8.05
C GLN A 35 13.41 17.81 -8.89
N ARG A 36 14.22 16.76 -9.06
CA ARG A 36 15.42 16.82 -9.88
C ARG A 36 15.10 17.06 -11.35
N THR A 37 14.07 16.41 -11.87
CA THR A 37 13.68 16.52 -13.28
C THR A 37 13.13 17.91 -13.57
N GLU A 38 12.32 18.47 -12.67
CA GLU A 38 11.84 19.85 -12.75
C GLU A 38 12.99 20.87 -12.83
N LEU A 39 14.05 20.67 -12.05
CA LEU A 39 15.25 21.52 -12.09
C LEU A 39 16.08 21.33 -13.37
N ASP A 40 16.16 20.11 -13.91
CA ASP A 40 16.93 19.79 -15.12
C ASP A 40 16.21 20.21 -16.43
N THR A 41 14.92 20.61 -16.37
CA THR A 41 14.10 20.94 -17.55
C THR A 41 14.53 22.26 -18.22
N GLU A 42 15.34 23.09 -17.56
CA GLU A 42 15.85 24.35 -18.10
C GLU A 42 16.85 24.16 -19.27
N GLY A 43 17.36 22.94 -19.51
CA GLY A 43 18.44 22.68 -20.49
C GLY A 43 18.23 21.55 -21.51
N LYS A 44 17.14 20.78 -21.47
CA LYS A 44 16.94 19.55 -22.29
C LYS A 44 15.75 19.63 -23.26
N ALA A 45 15.72 18.71 -24.23
CA ALA A 45 14.60 18.54 -25.16
C ALA A 45 13.29 18.34 -24.37
N ARG A 46 12.44 19.36 -24.40
CA ARG A 46 11.23 19.52 -23.58
C ARG A 46 10.30 18.30 -23.61
N GLU A 47 10.16 17.65 -24.76
CA GLU A 47 9.24 16.54 -24.98
C GLU A 47 9.66 15.26 -24.22
N GLU A 48 10.96 14.94 -24.18
CA GLU A 48 11.47 13.79 -23.43
C GLU A 48 11.31 14.00 -21.91
N SER A 49 11.54 15.24 -21.44
CA SER A 49 11.38 15.61 -20.04
C SER A 49 9.91 15.54 -19.60
N GLU A 50 8.99 16.01 -20.43
CA GLU A 50 7.54 15.92 -20.19
C GLU A 50 7.06 14.46 -20.07
N GLN A 51 7.60 13.54 -20.90
CA GLN A 51 7.22 12.13 -20.84
C GLN A 51 7.79 11.38 -19.62
N ILE A 52 9.01 11.73 -19.20
CA ILE A 52 9.61 11.23 -17.95
C ILE A 52 8.81 11.71 -16.74
N MET A 53 8.48 13.01 -16.70
CA MET A 53 7.66 13.60 -15.64
C MET A 53 6.29 12.92 -15.52
N ALA A 54 5.59 12.72 -16.65
CA ALA A 54 4.31 12.02 -16.65
C ALA A 54 4.42 10.58 -16.12
N THR A 55 5.57 9.92 -16.33
CA THR A 55 5.83 8.59 -15.79
C THR A 55 6.02 8.62 -14.28
N TYR A 56 6.81 9.56 -13.76
CA TYR A 56 6.99 9.70 -12.32
C TYR A 56 5.70 10.07 -11.58
N GLU A 57 4.89 10.97 -12.12
CA GLU A 57 3.58 11.32 -11.52
C GLU A 57 2.62 10.13 -11.49
N ARG A 58 2.63 9.29 -12.53
CA ARG A 58 1.84 8.05 -12.54
C ARG A 58 2.30 7.09 -11.44
N VAL A 59 3.61 6.88 -11.32
CA VAL A 59 4.17 6.00 -10.28
C VAL A 59 3.86 6.55 -8.89
N ARG A 60 4.02 7.87 -8.69
CA ARG A 60 3.69 8.56 -7.44
C ARG A 60 2.23 8.34 -7.03
N THR A 61 1.31 8.50 -7.97
CA THR A 61 -0.13 8.27 -7.73
C THR A 61 -0.39 6.81 -7.33
N SER A 62 0.22 5.85 -8.02
CA SER A 62 0.09 4.43 -7.69
C SER A 62 0.64 4.09 -6.30
N LEU A 63 1.79 4.67 -5.92
CA LEU A 63 2.39 4.47 -4.59
C LEU A 63 1.51 5.06 -3.49
N LEU A 64 0.96 6.26 -3.69
CA LEU A 64 0.03 6.89 -2.75
C LEU A 64 -1.24 6.05 -2.57
N SER A 65 -1.82 5.54 -3.66
CA SER A 65 -2.98 4.64 -3.61
C SER A 65 -2.66 3.34 -2.86
N GLY A 66 -1.48 2.78 -3.09
CA GLY A 66 -1.00 1.59 -2.36
C GLY A 66 -0.85 1.85 -0.86
N LEU A 67 -0.31 3.01 -0.47
CA LEU A 67 -0.17 3.40 0.93
C LEU A 67 -1.53 3.52 1.64
N VAL A 68 -2.50 4.19 1.01
CA VAL A 68 -3.86 4.29 1.54
C VAL A 68 -4.46 2.90 1.74
N SER A 69 -4.31 2.01 0.76
CA SER A 69 -4.85 0.65 0.84
C SER A 69 -4.21 -0.15 2.00
N VAL A 70 -2.90 0.00 2.20
CA VAL A 70 -2.18 -0.63 3.32
C VAL A 70 -2.64 -0.07 4.67
N ASP A 71 -2.79 1.25 4.78
CA ASP A 71 -3.29 1.91 5.98
C ASP A 71 -4.73 1.47 6.32
N GLU A 72 -5.58 1.29 5.31
CA GLU A 72 -6.94 0.75 5.48
C GLU A 72 -6.92 -0.67 6.06
N VAL A 73 -6.10 -1.57 5.50
CA VAL A 73 -5.96 -2.95 6.00
C VAL A 73 -5.49 -2.96 7.45
N LEU A 74 -4.44 -2.20 7.77
CA LEU A 74 -3.93 -2.11 9.15
C LEU A 74 -4.99 -1.53 10.10
N GLY A 75 -5.72 -0.51 9.65
CA GLY A 75 -6.83 0.07 10.41
C GLY A 75 -7.95 -0.93 10.70
N TRP A 76 -8.30 -1.78 9.73
CA TRP A 76 -9.30 -2.83 9.93
C TRP A 76 -8.80 -3.89 10.92
N VAL A 77 -7.55 -4.34 10.79
CA VAL A 77 -6.96 -5.31 11.72
C VAL A 77 -6.98 -4.76 13.15
N HIS A 78 -6.55 -3.51 13.36
CA HIS A 78 -6.59 -2.88 14.68
C HIS A 78 -8.03 -2.79 15.21
N MET A 79 -9.00 -2.35 14.39
CA MET A 79 -10.41 -2.27 14.81
C MET A 79 -10.99 -3.64 15.21
N LEU A 80 -10.62 -4.71 14.50
CA LEU A 80 -11.04 -6.06 14.81
C LEU A 80 -10.40 -6.56 16.11
N ALA A 81 -9.10 -6.33 16.30
CA ALA A 81 -8.38 -6.69 17.52
C ALA A 81 -8.93 -5.97 18.77
N GLU A 82 -9.33 -4.70 18.64
CA GLU A 82 -9.95 -3.93 19.73
C GLU A 82 -11.33 -4.47 20.13
N LYS A 83 -12.09 -5.01 19.17
CA LYS A 83 -13.45 -5.53 19.40
C LYS A 83 -13.48 -6.95 19.97
N ASP A 84 -12.39 -7.70 19.85
CA ASP A 84 -12.24 -9.04 20.41
C ASP A 84 -10.82 -9.24 20.95
N PRO A 85 -10.53 -8.65 22.12
CA PRO A 85 -9.22 -8.76 22.75
C PRO A 85 -8.90 -10.18 23.23
N GLU A 86 -9.90 -11.07 23.33
CA GLU A 86 -9.71 -12.46 23.76
C GLU A 86 -9.57 -13.46 22.59
N GLY A 87 -9.76 -13.03 21.34
CA GLY A 87 -9.61 -13.86 20.14
C GLY A 87 -10.72 -14.92 19.98
N ASN A 88 -11.90 -14.67 20.55
CA ASN A 88 -13.08 -15.48 20.30
C ASN A 88 -13.64 -15.17 18.91
N GLU A 89 -13.18 -15.92 17.90
CA GLU A 89 -13.66 -15.94 16.50
C GLU A 89 -14.94 -15.14 16.26
N LEU A 90 -14.76 -13.85 15.98
CA LEU A 90 -15.87 -12.94 15.81
C LEU A 90 -16.72 -13.34 14.61
N ASP A 91 -18.02 -13.58 14.86
CA ASP A 91 -19.08 -13.61 13.84
C ASP A 91 -19.08 -12.35 12.95
N CYS A 92 -18.40 -11.25 13.35
CA CYS A 92 -18.27 -10.03 12.56
C CYS A 92 -17.34 -10.15 11.35
N VAL A 93 -16.46 -11.17 11.29
CA VAL A 93 -15.65 -11.44 10.08
C VAL A 93 -16.54 -11.86 8.91
N ARG A 94 -17.74 -12.40 9.17
CA ARG A 94 -18.76 -12.68 8.13
C ARG A 94 -19.37 -11.42 7.51
N SER A 95 -19.18 -10.25 8.12
CA SER A 95 -19.77 -8.97 7.68
C SER A 95 -18.84 -8.14 6.80
N LEU A 96 -17.57 -8.53 6.65
CA LEU A 96 -16.65 -7.83 5.76
C LEU A 96 -17.05 -8.12 4.30
N PRO A 97 -17.01 -7.10 3.42
CA PRO A 97 -17.27 -7.31 2.01
C PRO A 97 -16.26 -8.33 1.46
N TYR A 98 -16.77 -9.38 0.81
CA TYR A 98 -15.95 -10.38 0.14
C TYR A 98 -15.09 -9.69 -0.92
N VAL A 99 -13.78 -9.60 -0.68
CA VAL A 99 -12.83 -9.23 -1.72
C VAL A 99 -12.59 -10.48 -2.56
N ASN A 100 -13.15 -10.51 -3.77
CA ASN A 100 -12.87 -11.56 -4.74
C ASN A 100 -11.39 -11.47 -5.15
N ILE A 101 -10.56 -12.35 -4.60
CA ILE A 101 -9.22 -12.59 -5.12
C ILE A 101 -9.41 -13.44 -6.38
N LEU A 102 -9.51 -12.77 -7.53
CA LEU A 102 -9.51 -13.45 -8.82
C LEU A 102 -8.15 -14.15 -9.00
N PRO A 103 -8.10 -15.44 -9.36
CA PRO A 103 -6.84 -16.09 -9.68
C PRO A 103 -6.24 -15.41 -10.92
N VAL A 104 -5.01 -14.93 -10.77
CA VAL A 104 -4.19 -14.51 -11.91
C VAL A 104 -3.91 -15.76 -12.73
N ILE A 105 -4.34 -15.74 -14.00
CA ILE A 105 -4.14 -16.81 -15.00
C ILE A 105 -2.73 -16.72 -15.54
#